data_AF-A0A1Y6LMT4-F1
#
_entry.id   AF-A0A1Y6LMT4-F1
#
_cell.length_a   1.000
_cell.length_b   1.000
_cell.length_c   1.000
_cell.angle_alpha   90.00
_cell.angle_beta   90.00
_cell.angle_gamma   90.00
#
_symmetry.space_group_name_H-M   'P 1'
#
loop_
_entity.id
_entity.type
_entity.pdbx_description
1 polymer ?
#
loop_
_entity_poly.entity_id
_entity_poly.type
_entity_poly.pdbx_seq_one_letter_code
_entity_poly.pdbx_strand_id
1 'polypeptide(L)'
;MIDAIQLLLVSPPELTDTTNLSEDRIFMWLDVASIDQINQEPGAQDRGVSALPLVIALCNTMISLVDDTYFARAWCAVEVLVMQSLLSYGHHRHLEHQRLAGTVQGRLVPSDRLAEVRDVAVNDMKYLLTKPEDRASIRFLARQSELLARDVLRKVT
;
A
#
# COMPACT_ATOMS: atom_id res chain seq x y z
N MET A 1 -12.50 -3.62 -7.94
CA MET A 1 -12.69 -2.80 -6.73
C MET A 1 -13.92 -3.22 -5.95
N ILE A 2 -15.14 -3.14 -6.51
CA ILE A 2 -16.38 -3.61 -5.83
C ILE A 2 -16.21 -5.05 -5.31
N ASP A 3 -15.72 -5.94 -6.16
CA ASP A 3 -15.40 -7.33 -5.79
C ASP A 3 -14.40 -7.45 -4.63
N ALA A 4 -13.36 -6.60 -4.55
CA ALA A 4 -12.37 -6.64 -3.47
C ALA A 4 -12.97 -6.27 -2.10
N ILE A 5 -13.91 -5.32 -2.08
CA ILE A 5 -14.61 -4.90 -0.85
C ILE A 5 -15.58 -6.00 -0.41
N GLN A 6 -16.32 -6.57 -1.37
CA GLN A 6 -17.21 -7.71 -1.11
C GLN A 6 -16.42 -8.89 -0.54
N LEU A 7 -15.27 -9.20 -1.14
CA LEU A 7 -14.37 -10.23 -0.65
C LEU A 7 -13.88 -9.93 0.77
N LEU A 8 -13.55 -8.68 1.11
CA LEU A 8 -13.14 -8.31 2.48
C LEU A 8 -14.25 -8.59 3.49
N LEU A 9 -15.50 -8.24 3.16
CA LEU A 9 -16.68 -8.43 4.01
C LEU A 9 -17.00 -9.91 4.29
N VAL A 10 -16.73 -10.78 3.31
CA VAL A 10 -17.02 -12.22 3.42
C VAL A 10 -15.78 -13.06 3.72
N SER A 11 -14.60 -12.43 3.86
CA SER A 11 -13.35 -13.13 4.09
C SER A 11 -13.30 -13.80 5.46
N PRO A 12 -12.60 -14.94 5.60
CA PRO A 12 -12.35 -15.58 6.88
C PRO A 12 -11.74 -14.60 7.87
N PRO A 13 -12.09 -14.67 9.17
CA PRO A 13 -11.52 -13.79 10.19
C PRO A 13 -9.99 -13.90 10.30
N GLU A 14 -9.42 -15.02 9.89
CA GLU A 14 -7.97 -15.28 9.85
C GLU A 14 -7.24 -14.32 8.89
N LEU A 15 -7.92 -13.83 7.85
CA LEU A 15 -7.36 -12.90 6.85
C LEU A 15 -7.49 -11.43 7.27
N THR A 16 -8.43 -11.11 8.15
CA THR A 16 -8.89 -9.74 8.34
C THR A 16 -8.90 -9.31 9.82
N ASP A 17 -8.95 -10.25 10.77
CA ASP A 17 -9.28 -10.01 12.19
C ASP A 17 -10.64 -9.30 12.38
N THR A 18 -11.52 -9.44 11.39
CA THR A 18 -12.78 -8.69 11.29
C THR A 18 -13.98 -9.51 11.72
N THR A 19 -13.84 -10.35 12.75
CA THR A 19 -15.02 -11.00 13.34
C THR A 19 -16.05 -9.90 13.68
N ASN A 20 -17.14 -9.83 12.90
CA ASN A 20 -18.21 -8.84 12.98
C ASN A 20 -17.93 -7.40 12.45
N LEU A 21 -17.15 -7.21 11.37
CA LEU A 21 -17.26 -5.94 10.64
C LEU A 21 -18.62 -5.85 9.94
N SER A 22 -19.47 -4.94 10.43
CA SER A 22 -20.67 -4.52 9.73
C SER A 22 -20.34 -3.42 8.73
N GLU A 23 -21.09 -3.32 7.63
CA GLU A 23 -20.83 -2.36 6.55
C GLU A 23 -20.77 -0.90 7.05
N ASP A 24 -21.54 -0.55 8.08
CA ASP A 24 -21.58 0.77 8.72
C ASP A 24 -20.32 1.11 9.55
N ARG A 25 -19.41 0.15 9.72
CA ARG A 25 -18.13 0.32 10.45
C ARG A 25 -16.91 0.30 9.54
N ILE A 26 -17.11 0.23 8.23
CA ILE A 26 -16.04 0.27 7.25
C ILE A 26 -15.90 1.69 6.71
N PHE A 27 -14.79 2.31 7.07
CA PHE A 27 -14.37 3.58 6.50
C PHE A 27 -13.31 3.29 5.44
N MET A 28 -13.57 3.74 4.22
CA MET A 28 -12.69 3.48 3.10
C MET A 28 -11.92 4.74 2.74
N TRP A 29 -10.61 4.62 2.71
CA TRP A 29 -9.79 5.53 1.94
C TRP A 29 -9.44 4.86 0.62
N LEU A 30 -9.86 5.47 -0.48
CA LEU A 30 -9.55 5.00 -1.81
C LEU A 30 -8.43 5.86 -2.36
N ASP A 31 -7.36 5.21 -2.79
CA ASP A 31 -6.32 5.87 -3.54
C ASP A 31 -6.83 6.20 -4.96
N VAL A 32 -7.66 7.23 -5.07
CA VAL A 32 -8.13 7.79 -6.35
C VAL A 32 -7.13 8.79 -6.90
N ALA A 33 -6.19 9.28 -6.07
CA ALA A 33 -5.48 10.53 -6.34
C ALA A 33 -3.99 10.55 -5.98
N SER A 34 -3.38 9.54 -5.35
CA SER A 34 -1.94 9.57 -5.04
C SER A 34 -1.05 9.20 -6.22
N ILE A 35 -1.59 9.31 -7.43
CA ILE A 35 -1.05 10.13 -8.51
C ILE A 35 -1.87 9.69 -9.72
N ASP A 36 -2.73 10.56 -10.24
CA ASP A 36 -3.04 10.43 -11.66
C ASP A 36 -1.72 10.68 -12.40
N GLN A 37 -1.00 9.58 -12.70
CA GLN A 37 0.34 9.63 -13.31
C GLN A 37 0.28 10.21 -14.72
N ILE A 38 -0.94 10.34 -15.26
CA ILE A 38 -1.26 10.90 -16.55
C ILE A 38 -1.68 12.38 -16.38
N ASN A 39 -2.01 12.84 -15.16
CA ASN A 39 -2.29 14.24 -14.90
C ASN A 39 -1.01 15.09 -14.99
N GLN A 40 -1.01 15.96 -15.99
CA GLN A 40 0.09 16.87 -16.32
C GLN A 40 -0.13 18.28 -15.75
N GLU A 41 -1.21 18.54 -14.99
CA GLU A 41 -1.42 19.84 -14.38
C GLU A 41 -0.26 20.19 -13.41
N PRO A 42 0.36 21.37 -13.56
CA PRO A 42 1.42 21.81 -12.66
C PRO A 42 0.95 21.83 -11.20
N GLY A 43 1.72 21.20 -10.31
CA GLY A 43 1.41 21.12 -8.88
C GLY A 43 0.24 20.20 -8.50
N ALA A 44 -0.36 19.48 -9.44
CA ALA A 44 -1.38 18.47 -9.13
C ALA A 44 -0.80 17.29 -8.33
N GLN A 45 0.47 16.95 -8.55
CA GLN A 45 1.15 15.89 -7.80
C GLN A 45 1.56 16.29 -6.38
N ASP A 46 1.75 17.57 -6.09
CA ASP A 46 2.01 18.02 -4.72
C ASP A 46 0.76 17.82 -3.82
N ARG A 47 -0.42 17.65 -4.43
CA ARG A 47 -1.68 17.44 -3.71
C ARG A 47 -1.79 15.99 -3.26
N GLY A 48 -1.45 15.74 -1.99
CA GLY A 48 -1.78 14.49 -1.31
C GLY A 48 -0.66 13.44 -1.31
N VAL A 49 0.34 13.54 -2.19
CA VAL A 49 1.50 12.64 -2.20
C VAL A 49 2.26 12.68 -0.87
N SER A 50 2.45 13.86 -0.28
CA SER A 50 3.07 13.98 1.04
C SER A 50 2.21 13.42 2.18
N ALA A 51 0.90 13.26 1.96
CA ALA A 51 -0.03 12.69 2.95
C ALA A 51 -0.15 11.17 2.85
N LEU A 52 0.38 10.55 1.79
CA LEU A 52 0.30 9.10 1.55
C LEU A 52 0.74 8.26 2.77
N PRO A 53 1.89 8.51 3.43
CA PRO A 53 2.27 7.73 4.60
C PRO A 53 1.31 7.90 5.77
N LEU A 54 0.78 9.11 5.97
CA LEU A 54 -0.18 9.41 7.03
C LEU A 54 -1.49 8.64 6.80
N VAL A 55 -1.98 8.65 5.56
CA VAL A 55 -3.18 7.92 5.18
C VAL A 55 -3.01 6.43 5.42
N ILE A 56 -1.90 5.84 4.95
CA ILE A 56 -1.64 4.40 5.12
C ILE A 56 -1.56 4.04 6.60
N ALA A 57 -0.95 4.89 7.43
CA ALA A 57 -0.87 4.69 8.88
C ALA A 57 -2.23 4.70 9.59
N LEU A 58 -3.25 5.35 9.02
CA LEU A 58 -4.60 5.36 9.57
C LEU A 58 -5.41 4.10 9.19
N CYS A 59 -4.94 3.31 8.23
CA CYS A 59 -5.66 2.14 7.73
C CYS A 59 -5.30 0.87 8.52
N ASN A 60 -6.30 0.17 9.06
CA ASN A 60 -6.11 -1.17 9.61
C ASN A 60 -5.78 -2.20 8.52
N THR A 61 -6.42 -2.08 7.35
CA THR A 61 -6.24 -2.99 6.23
C THR A 61 -5.98 -2.21 4.96
N MET A 62 -4.87 -2.51 4.28
CA MET A 62 -4.60 -2.04 2.93
C MET A 62 -4.83 -3.17 1.94
N ILE A 63 -5.65 -2.90 0.91
CA ILE A 63 -5.88 -3.82 -0.21
C ILE A 63 -5.21 -3.24 -1.46
N SER A 64 -4.15 -3.88 -1.93
CA SER A 64 -3.51 -3.53 -3.19
C SER A 64 -4.18 -4.24 -4.35
N LEU A 65 -4.58 -3.49 -5.39
CA LEU A 65 -5.03 -4.08 -6.65
C LEU A 65 -3.79 -4.40 -7.50
N VAL A 66 -3.36 -5.66 -7.49
CA VAL A 66 -2.06 -6.03 -8.06
C VAL A 66 -2.17 -6.41 -9.53
N ASP A 67 -1.21 -5.91 -10.31
CA ASP A 67 -0.84 -6.38 -11.64
C ASP A 67 0.65 -6.76 -11.64
N ASP A 68 1.16 -7.25 -12.78
CA ASP A 68 2.55 -7.70 -12.92
C ASP A 68 3.59 -6.60 -12.63
N THR A 69 3.18 -5.32 -12.69
CA THR A 69 4.05 -4.16 -12.53
C THR A 69 3.88 -3.46 -11.18
N TYR A 70 2.91 -3.86 -10.35
CA TYR A 70 2.54 -3.14 -9.13
C TYR A 70 3.74 -2.89 -8.21
N PHE A 71 4.46 -3.95 -7.86
CA PHE A 71 5.64 -3.86 -6.99
C PHE A 71 6.86 -3.20 -7.63
N ALA A 72 6.85 -3.00 -8.96
CA ALA A 72 7.90 -2.31 -9.68
C ALA A 72 7.62 -0.80 -9.82
N ARG A 73 6.41 -0.31 -9.58
CA ARG A 73 6.09 1.13 -9.65
C ARG A 73 6.60 1.82 -8.38
N ALA A 74 7.35 2.90 -8.53
CA ALA A 74 8.07 3.52 -7.42
C ALA A 74 7.13 4.00 -6.29
N TRP A 75 6.00 4.60 -6.64
CA TRP A 75 5.00 5.04 -5.66
C TRP A 75 4.30 3.86 -4.95
N CYS A 76 3.88 2.84 -5.70
CA CYS A 76 3.33 1.62 -5.11
C CYS A 76 4.34 0.91 -4.19
N ALA A 77 5.63 0.94 -4.55
CA ALA A 77 6.69 0.41 -3.71
C ALA A 77 6.86 1.21 -2.40
N VAL A 78 6.67 2.53 -2.42
CA VAL A 78 6.63 3.35 -1.20
C VAL A 78 5.45 2.96 -0.32
N GLU A 79 4.24 2.79 -0.88
CA GLU A 79 3.05 2.38 -0.12
C GLU A 79 3.27 1.04 0.58
N VAL A 80 3.80 0.08 -0.18
CA VAL A 80 4.16 -1.26 0.30
C VAL A 80 5.17 -1.18 1.43
N LEU A 81 6.20 -0.34 1.30
CA LEU A 81 7.24 -0.18 2.31
C LEU A 81 6.72 0.49 3.60
N VAL A 82 5.81 1.46 3.48
CA VAL A 82 5.09 2.04 4.64
C VAL A 82 4.27 0.96 5.33
N MET A 83 3.42 0.24 4.60
CA MET A 83 2.56 -0.79 5.16
C MET A 83 3.36 -1.93 5.80
N GLN A 84 4.44 -2.37 5.15
CA GLN A 84 5.36 -3.37 5.69
C GLN A 84 5.93 -2.94 7.06
N SER A 85 6.26 -1.66 7.21
CA SER A 85 6.74 -1.11 8.48
C SER A 85 5.65 -1.14 9.56
N LEU A 86 4.40 -0.87 9.17
CA LEU A 86 3.23 -0.88 10.05
C LEU A 86 2.78 -2.29 10.47
N LEU A 87 3.04 -3.33 9.67
CA LEU A 87 2.69 -4.71 10.03
C LEU A 87 3.33 -5.13 11.38
N SER A 88 4.48 -4.58 11.73
CA SER A 88 5.16 -4.84 13.01
C SER A 88 4.36 -4.40 14.25
N TYR A 89 3.37 -3.52 14.09
CA TYR A 89 2.48 -3.06 15.17
C TYR A 89 1.30 -4.03 15.43
N GLY A 90 1.20 -5.14 14.71
CA GLY A 90 0.31 -6.29 15.01
C GLY A 90 -1.15 -6.16 14.57
N HIS A 91 -1.67 -4.94 14.42
CA HIS A 91 -3.07 -4.68 14.08
C HIS A 91 -3.29 -4.22 12.62
N HIS A 92 -2.21 -4.07 11.84
CA HIS A 92 -2.29 -3.78 10.42
C HIS A 92 -2.30 -5.07 9.59
N ARG A 93 -2.92 -5.01 8.41
CA ARG A 93 -2.98 -6.09 7.41
C ARG A 93 -2.73 -5.54 6.02
N HIS A 94 -2.07 -6.35 5.19
CA HIS A 94 -1.90 -6.08 3.76
C HIS A 94 -2.43 -7.26 2.96
N LEU A 95 -3.36 -6.98 2.06
CA LEU A 95 -4.00 -7.95 1.19
C LEU A 95 -3.78 -7.57 -0.27
N GLU A 96 -3.56 -8.55 -1.12
CA GLU A 96 -3.54 -8.39 -2.57
C GLU A 96 -4.87 -8.84 -3.14
N HIS A 97 -5.50 -7.99 -3.96
CA HIS A 97 -6.58 -8.40 -4.84
C HIS A 97 -5.99 -8.87 -6.17
N GLN A 98 -6.01 -10.19 -6.36
CA GLN A 98 -5.56 -10.82 -7.60
C GLN A 98 -6.77 -11.15 -8.47
N ARG A 99 -6.83 -10.60 -9.69
CA ARG A 99 -7.86 -10.98 -10.66
C ARG A 99 -7.64 -12.41 -11.14
N LEU A 100 -8.71 -13.20 -11.18
CA LEU A 100 -8.66 -14.52 -11.80
C LEU A 100 -8.79 -14.39 -13.32
N ALA A 101 -7.89 -15.04 -14.05
CA ALA A 101 -7.87 -14.97 -15.51
C ALA A 101 -9.22 -15.42 -16.09
N GLY A 102 -9.79 -14.60 -16.97
CA GLY A 102 -11.05 -14.90 -17.66
C GLY A 102 -12.31 -14.71 -16.82
N THR A 103 -12.25 -14.12 -15.62
CA THR A 103 -13.44 -13.82 -14.82
C THR A 103 -13.47 -12.36 -14.34
N VAL A 104 -14.64 -11.93 -13.85
CA VAL A 104 -14.82 -10.64 -13.18
C VAL A 104 -14.49 -10.68 -11.68
N GLN A 105 -14.23 -11.88 -11.16
CA GLN A 105 -13.96 -12.14 -9.74
C GLN A 105 -12.45 -12.20 -9.48
N GLY A 106 -12.04 -11.72 -8.32
CA GLY A 106 -10.70 -11.91 -7.82
C GLY A 106 -10.68 -12.79 -6.57
N ARG A 107 -9.52 -12.78 -5.92
CA ARG A 107 -9.33 -13.30 -4.57
C ARG A 107 -8.50 -12.33 -3.76
N LEU A 108 -8.74 -12.30 -2.46
CA LEU A 108 -7.85 -11.65 -1.51
C LEU A 108 -6.87 -12.67 -0.97
N VAL A 109 -5.58 -12.33 -1.00
CA VAL A 109 -4.51 -13.14 -0.42
C VAL A 109 -3.59 -12.26 0.42
N PRO A 110 -2.98 -12.77 1.50
CA PRO A 110 -1.87 -12.06 2.14
C PRO A 110 -0.74 -11.86 1.14
N SER A 111 -0.04 -10.74 1.23
CA SER A 111 1.08 -10.48 0.33
C SER A 111 2.36 -11.17 0.80
N ASP A 112 2.80 -12.18 0.04
CA ASP A 112 4.12 -12.82 0.23
C ASP A 112 5.26 -11.95 -0.33
N ARG A 113 4.92 -10.97 -1.18
CA ARG A 113 5.86 -10.16 -1.96
C ARG A 113 6.35 -8.90 -1.24
N LEU A 114 5.77 -8.57 -0.08
CA LEU A 114 6.24 -7.45 0.76
C LEU A 114 7.74 -7.53 1.04
N ALA A 115 8.26 -8.74 1.25
CA ALA A 115 9.68 -8.96 1.52
C ALA A 115 10.60 -8.57 0.35
N GLU A 116 10.09 -8.48 -0.88
CA GLU A 116 10.85 -8.12 -2.09
C GLU A 116 11.11 -6.60 -2.21
N VAL A 117 10.38 -5.79 -1.43
CA VAL A 117 10.45 -4.33 -1.45
C VAL A 117 11.26 -3.82 -0.26
N ARG A 118 12.54 -3.49 -0.49
CA ARG A 118 13.45 -3.05 0.60
C ARG A 118 14.41 -1.93 0.20
N ASP A 119 14.65 -1.75 -1.09
CA ASP A 119 15.71 -0.90 -1.65
C ASP A 119 15.16 0.31 -2.41
N VAL A 120 13.90 0.69 -2.15
CA VAL A 120 13.20 1.81 -2.82
C VAL A 120 13.97 3.12 -2.71
N ALA A 121 14.63 3.37 -1.58
CA ALA A 121 15.39 4.61 -1.35
C ALA A 121 16.68 4.73 -2.17
N VAL A 122 17.16 3.63 -2.77
CA VAL A 122 18.51 3.57 -3.38
C VAL A 122 18.53 2.94 -4.78
N ASN A 123 17.49 2.21 -5.18
CA ASN A 123 17.48 1.46 -6.44
C ASN A 123 16.54 2.07 -7.49
N ASP A 124 16.95 3.20 -8.06
CA ASP A 124 16.19 3.91 -9.11
C ASP A 124 16.00 3.09 -10.40
N MET A 125 16.76 2.00 -10.60
CA MET A 125 16.68 1.17 -11.81
C MET A 125 15.62 0.06 -11.69
N LYS A 126 15.42 -0.45 -10.48
CA LYS A 126 14.42 -1.48 -10.19
C LYS A 126 13.00 -0.91 -10.17
N TYR A 127 12.86 0.32 -9.68
CA TYR A 127 11.57 0.95 -9.48
C TYR A 127 11.27 1.96 -10.59
N LEU A 128 10.21 1.72 -11.34
CA LEU A 128 9.72 2.55 -12.43
C LEU A 128 9.19 3.87 -11.87
N LEU A 129 9.90 4.96 -12.14
CA LEU A 129 9.44 6.32 -11.93
C LEU A 129 8.78 6.83 -13.21
N THR A 130 7.53 7.27 -13.09
CA THR A 130 6.83 7.92 -14.20
C THR A 130 7.31 9.36 -14.41
N LYS A 131 7.68 10.04 -13.33
CA LYS A 131 8.20 11.41 -13.36
C LYS A 131 9.54 11.52 -12.62
N PRO A 132 10.62 12.00 -13.27
CA PRO A 132 11.93 12.11 -12.63
C PRO A 132 11.96 13.01 -11.38
N GLU A 133 11.12 14.04 -11.34
CA GLU A 133 11.01 15.00 -10.24
C GLU A 133 10.55 14.37 -8.90
N ASP A 134 9.77 13.29 -8.96
CA ASP A 134 9.25 12.59 -7.76
C ASP A 134 10.36 11.89 -6.97
N ARG A 135 11.55 11.73 -7.55
CA ARG A 135 12.66 10.94 -6.98
C ARG A 135 13.06 11.39 -5.59
N ALA A 136 13.10 12.70 -5.34
CA ALA A 136 13.47 13.22 -4.02
C ALA A 136 12.43 12.80 -2.95
N SER A 137 11.15 12.93 -3.27
CA SER A 137 10.04 12.56 -2.40
C SER A 137 9.98 11.06 -2.15
N ILE A 138 10.12 10.24 -3.19
CA ILE A 138 10.16 8.77 -3.10
C ILE A 138 11.27 8.33 -2.15
N ARG A 139 12.49 8.82 -2.35
CA ARG A 139 13.64 8.46 -1.51
C ARG A 139 13.49 8.93 -0.08
N PHE A 140 12.93 10.12 0.12
CA PHE A 140 12.66 10.66 1.45
C PHE A 140 11.67 9.76 2.20
N LEU A 141 10.52 9.47 1.60
CA LEU A 141 9.45 8.67 2.20
C LEU A 141 9.87 7.22 2.44
N ALA A 142 10.63 6.63 1.51
CA ALA A 142 11.19 5.30 1.71
C ALA A 142 12.07 5.24 2.96
N ARG A 143 12.97 6.21 3.14
CA ARG A 143 13.80 6.31 4.35
C ARG A 143 12.98 6.54 5.62
N GLN A 144 11.91 7.35 5.56
CA GLN A 144 11.04 7.55 6.72
C GLN A 144 10.34 6.25 7.15
N SER A 145 9.92 5.43 6.19
CA SER A 145 9.29 4.14 6.49
C SER A 145 10.29 3.17 7.13
N GLU A 146 11.53 3.11 6.62
CA GLU A 146 12.59 2.30 7.23
C GLU A 146 12.88 2.71 8.69
N LEU A 147 12.78 4.00 9.02
CA LEU A 147 12.91 4.48 10.39
C LEU A 147 11.72 4.03 11.27
N LEU A 148 10.50 4.12 10.74
CA LEU A 148 9.28 3.69 11.43
C LEU A 148 9.34 2.20 11.84
N ALA A 149 9.93 1.35 11.00
CA ALA A 149 10.12 -0.07 11.31
C ALA A 149 11.13 -0.32 12.45
N ARG A 150 12.16 0.52 12.59
CA ARG A 150 13.24 0.34 13.57
C ARG A 150 12.84 0.71 14.99
N ASP A 151 11.94 1.68 15.16
CA ASP A 151 11.48 2.11 16.49
C ASP A 151 10.61 1.07 17.19
N VAL A 152 9.94 0.20 16.44
CA VAL A 152 9.18 -0.94 17.02
C VAL A 152 10.11 -1.99 17.60
N LEU A 153 11.20 -2.31 16.90
CA LEU A 153 12.19 -3.30 17.37
C LEU A 153 12.94 -2.85 18.64
N ARG A 154 13.11 -1.54 18.85
CA ARG A 154 13.75 -1.00 20.06
C ARG A 154 12.88 -1.03 21.32
N LYS A 155 11.55 -1.16 21.20
CA LYS A 155 10.65 -1.23 22.36
C LYS A 155 10.46 -2.63 22.93
N VAL A 156 11.04 -3.65 22.27
CA VAL A 156 10.89 -5.08 22.62
C VAL A 156 12.18 -5.67 23.24
N THR A 157 13.23 -4.85 23.37
CA THR A 157 14.48 -5.16 24.10
C THR A 157 14.65 -4.22 25.27
#